data_AF-A0A3C1BAN2-F1
#
_entry.id   AF-A0A3C1BAN2-F1
#
_cell.length_a   1.000
_cell.length_b   1.000
_cell.length_c   1.000
_cell.angle_alpha   90.00
_cell.angle_beta   90.00
_cell.angle_gamma   90.00
#
_symmetry.space_group_name_H-M   'P 1'
#
loop_
_entity.id
_entity.type
_entity.pdbx_description
1 polymer ?
#
loop_
_entity_poly.entity_id
_entity_poly.type
_entity_poly.pdbx_seq_one_letter_code
_entity_poly.pdbx_strand_id
1 'polypeptide(L)'
;PAFHAALGVDVDWYGQEVFRKTSELSKQIFPITLDIDHPRWMANLNRLRAANVTLAEAADQKGFGGLITRTGARLQALLAFVSLYTIPSKSHAVPVSTRLEPAY
;
A
#
# COMPACT_ATOMS: atom_id res chain seq x y z
N PRO A 1 5.31 -8.47 10.15
CA PRO A 1 6.03 -7.78 11.23
C PRO A 1 7.14 -8.64 11.85
N ALA A 2 6.86 -9.88 12.26
CA ALA A 2 7.84 -10.75 12.93
C ALA A 2 9.11 -11.04 12.09
N PHE A 3 8.95 -11.36 10.80
CA PHE A 3 10.09 -11.63 9.89
C PHE A 3 11.02 -10.42 9.70
N HIS A 4 10.46 -9.21 9.52
CA HIS A 4 11.26 -8.01 9.28
C HIS A 4 11.87 -7.46 10.57
N ALA A 5 11.19 -7.62 11.71
CA ALA A 5 11.74 -7.34 13.03
C ALA A 5 12.95 -8.23 13.34
N ALA A 6 12.93 -9.50 12.91
CA ALA A 6 14.08 -10.40 13.04
C ALA A 6 15.27 -10.02 12.14
N LEU A 7 15.02 -9.29 11.04
CA LEU A 7 16.05 -8.78 10.14
C LEU A 7 16.55 -7.37 10.53
N GLY A 8 15.92 -6.72 11.50
CA GLY A 8 16.30 -5.37 11.96
C GLY A 8 16.00 -4.25 10.96
N VAL A 9 15.09 -4.46 10.00
CA VAL A 9 14.79 -3.50 8.95
C VAL A 9 13.49 -2.75 9.25
N ASP A 10 13.51 -1.43 9.06
CA ASP A 10 12.30 -0.61 9.07
C ASP A 10 11.34 -1.06 7.96
N VAL A 11 10.15 -1.52 8.35
CA VAL A 11 9.21 -2.19 7.43
C VAL A 11 8.60 -1.21 6.43
N ASP A 12 8.36 0.02 6.86
CA ASP A 12 7.74 1.05 6.03
C ASP A 12 8.72 1.53 4.96
N TRP A 13 9.97 1.79 5.34
CA TRP A 13 11.06 2.08 4.42
C TRP A 13 11.30 0.93 3.44
N TYR A 14 11.41 -0.31 3.94
CA TYR A 14 11.69 -1.46 3.09
C TYR A 14 10.59 -1.70 2.07
N GLY A 15 9.33 -1.62 2.49
CA GLY A 15 8.18 -1.75 1.60
C GLY A 15 8.18 -0.68 0.51
N GLN A 16 8.42 0.58 0.88
CA GLN A 16 8.49 1.68 -0.09
C GLN A 16 9.66 1.50 -1.07
N GLU A 17 10.81 1.02 -0.60
CA GLU A 17 11.99 0.78 -1.44
C GLU A 17 11.75 -0.36 -2.44
N VAL A 18 11.03 -1.41 -2.02
CA VAL A 18 10.58 -2.47 -2.93
C VAL A 18 9.66 -1.90 -4.01
N PHE A 19 8.68 -1.07 -3.65
CA PHE A 19 7.81 -0.42 -4.64
C PHE A 19 8.60 0.45 -5.61
N ARG A 20 9.58 1.21 -5.13
CA ARG A 20 10.45 2.06 -5.96
C ARG A 20 11.20 1.23 -6.99
N LYS A 21 11.96 0.22 -6.56
CA LYS A 21 12.77 -0.61 -7.47
C LYS A 21 11.94 -1.40 -8.47
N THR A 22 10.84 -2.01 -8.01
CA THR A 22 9.98 -2.79 -8.89
C THR A 22 9.22 -1.91 -9.89
N SER A 23 8.82 -0.70 -9.49
CA SER A 23 8.25 0.29 -10.40
C SER A 23 9.26 0.69 -11.47
N GLU A 24 10.49 1.07 -11.09
CA GLU A 24 11.54 1.41 -12.07
C GLU A 24 11.83 0.27 -13.05
N LEU A 25 11.94 -0.97 -12.57
CA LEU A 25 12.13 -2.13 -13.42
C LEU A 25 10.96 -2.31 -14.41
N SER A 26 9.73 -2.18 -13.92
CA SER A 26 8.51 -2.38 -14.73
C SER A 26 8.34 -1.36 -15.86
N LYS A 27 8.95 -0.17 -15.75
CA LYS A 27 8.88 0.87 -16.79
C LYS A 27 9.47 0.44 -18.14
N GLN A 28 10.32 -0.58 -18.12
CA GLN A 28 10.90 -1.15 -19.34
C GLN A 28 9.88 -1.92 -20.17
N ILE A 29 8.69 -2.23 -19.63
CA ILE A 29 7.68 -3.08 -20.26
C ILE A 29 6.31 -2.39 -20.28
N PHE A 30 5.93 -1.72 -19.19
CA PHE A 30 4.59 -1.13 -19.04
C PHE A 30 4.66 0.40 -19.11
N PRO A 31 3.83 1.07 -19.93
CA PRO A 31 3.86 2.53 -20.12
C PRO A 31 3.23 3.33 -18.96
N ILE A 32 3.08 2.70 -17.79
CA ILE A 32 2.34 3.22 -16.65
C ILE A 32 2.89 2.66 -15.34
N THR A 33 2.91 3.50 -14.30
CA THR A 33 3.29 3.12 -12.93
C THR A 33 2.31 3.74 -11.93
N LEU A 34 2.24 3.16 -10.73
CA LEU A 34 1.51 3.76 -9.62
C LEU A 34 2.27 4.97 -9.09
N ASP A 35 1.55 6.03 -8.72
CA ASP A 35 2.17 7.19 -8.06
C ASP A 35 2.37 6.93 -6.56
N ILE A 36 3.45 6.21 -6.26
CA ILE A 36 3.84 5.80 -4.91
C ILE A 36 4.42 6.94 -4.05
N ASP A 37 4.66 8.12 -4.64
CA ASP A 37 5.16 9.32 -3.96
C ASP A 37 4.03 10.32 -3.66
N HIS A 38 2.80 10.05 -4.12
CA HIS A 38 1.66 10.92 -3.86
C HIS A 38 1.47 11.08 -2.35
N PRO A 39 1.20 12.29 -1.80
CA PRO A 39 0.98 12.49 -0.36
C PRO A 39 -0.16 11.65 0.26
N ARG A 40 -1.03 11.05 -0.56
CA ARG A 40 -2.11 10.17 -0.14
C ARG A 40 -1.68 8.71 -0.03
N TRP A 41 -0.54 8.31 -0.60
CA TRP A 41 -0.09 6.92 -0.68
C TRP A 41 0.16 6.30 0.69
N MET A 42 1.27 6.66 1.34
CA MET A 42 1.64 6.08 2.64
C MET A 42 0.58 6.35 3.72
N ALA A 43 0.02 7.57 3.74
CA ALA A 43 -0.97 7.95 4.72
C ALA A 43 -2.22 7.04 4.70
N ASN A 44 -2.71 6.67 3.52
CA ASN A 44 -3.91 5.82 3.41
C ASN A 44 -3.59 4.32 3.49
N LEU A 45 -2.40 3.88 3.11
CA LEU A 45 -1.94 2.51 3.39
C LEU A 45 -1.86 2.27 4.91
N ASN A 46 -1.34 3.24 5.67
CA ASN A 46 -1.28 3.16 7.13
C ASN A 46 -2.69 3.16 7.76
N ARG A 47 -3.62 3.96 7.22
CA ARG A 47 -5.04 3.90 7.63
C ARG A 47 -5.66 2.53 7.36
N LEU A 48 -5.47 1.97 6.17
CA LEU A 48 -5.97 0.63 5.83
C LEU A 48 -5.41 -0.43 6.80
N ARG A 49 -4.10 -0.39 7.07
CA ARG A 49 -3.46 -1.28 8.05
C ARG A 49 -4.10 -1.13 9.43
N ALA A 50 -4.25 0.10 9.92
CA ALA A 50 -4.84 0.36 11.23
C ALA A 50 -6.29 -0.15 11.33
N ALA A 51 -7.13 0.11 10.32
CA ALA A 51 -8.50 -0.41 10.29
C ALA A 51 -8.55 -1.94 10.28
N ASN A 52 -7.65 -2.60 9.54
CA ASN A 52 -7.58 -4.06 9.52
C ASN A 52 -7.15 -4.64 10.87
N VAL A 53 -6.23 -3.98 11.60
CA VAL A 53 -5.87 -4.36 12.97
C VAL A 53 -7.08 -4.21 13.89
N THR A 54 -7.78 -3.07 13.86
CA THR A 54 -9.00 -2.86 14.65
C THR A 54 -10.09 -3.88 14.33
N LEU A 55 -10.26 -4.26 13.06
CA LEU A 55 -11.22 -5.29 12.66
C LEU A 55 -10.86 -6.68 13.19
N ALA A 56 -9.56 -7.02 13.20
CA ALA A 56 -9.08 -8.28 13.75
C ALA A 56 -9.28 -8.33 15.27
N GLU A 57 -8.96 -7.24 15.99
CA GLU A 57 -9.18 -7.13 17.44
C GLU A 57 -10.65 -7.14 17.82
N ALA A 58 -11.52 -6.59 16.96
CA ALA A 58 -12.96 -6.57 17.15
C ALA A 58 -13.68 -7.83 16.63
N ALA A 59 -12.96 -8.82 16.10
CA ALA A 59 -13.56 -10.01 15.48
C ALA A 59 -14.45 -10.80 16.46
N ASP A 60 -13.97 -10.98 17.69
CA ASP A 60 -14.66 -11.75 18.73
C ASP A 60 -15.58 -10.91 19.63
N GLN A 61 -15.62 -9.58 19.42
CA GLN A 61 -16.45 -8.68 20.20
C GLN A 61 -17.93 -8.82 19.82
N LYS A 62 -18.74 -9.25 20.78
CA LYS A 62 -20.20 -9.39 20.63
C LYS A 62 -20.93 -8.14 21.14
N GLY A 63 -22.17 -7.96 20.68
CA GLY A 63 -23.04 -6.87 21.11
C GLY A 63 -22.85 -5.56 20.31
N PHE A 64 -23.57 -4.53 20.75
CA PHE A 64 -23.69 -3.26 20.02
C PHE A 64 -22.38 -2.49 19.92
N GLY A 65 -21.56 -2.50 20.97
CA GLY A 65 -20.22 -1.89 20.95
C GLY A 65 -19.31 -2.49 19.87
N GLY A 66 -19.23 -3.82 19.79
CA GLY A 66 -18.46 -4.51 18.75
C GLY A 66 -19.02 -4.30 17.34
N LEU A 67 -20.32 -4.08 17.19
CA LEU A 67 -20.93 -3.70 15.90
C LEU A 67 -20.49 -2.30 15.46
N ILE A 68 -20.51 -1.32 16.37
CA ILE A 68 -20.08 0.06 16.09
C ILE A 68 -18.60 0.08 15.69
N THR A 69 -17.73 -0.55 16.49
CA THR A 69 -16.29 -0.59 16.22
C THR A 69 -15.98 -1.19 14.85
N ARG A 70 -16.58 -2.34 14.51
CA ARG A 70 -16.38 -2.98 13.20
C ARG A 70 -16.92 -2.13 12.05
N THR A 71 -18.07 -1.47 12.24
CA THR A 71 -18.66 -0.62 11.19
C THR A 71 -17.80 0.62 10.96
N GLY A 72 -17.33 1.27 12.02
CA GLY A 72 -16.40 2.41 11.93
C GLY A 72 -15.08 2.02 11.24
N ALA A 73 -14.48 0.90 11.63
CA ALA A 73 -13.23 0.43 11.02
C ALA A 73 -13.41 0.07 9.54
N ARG A 74 -14.54 -0.56 9.16
CA ARG A 74 -14.88 -0.81 7.73
C ARG A 74 -15.03 0.48 6.93
N LEU A 75 -15.72 1.48 7.48
CA LEU A 75 -15.88 2.77 6.82
C LEU A 75 -14.53 3.47 6.64
N GLN A 76 -13.67 3.44 7.66
CA GLN A 76 -12.34 4.00 7.61
C GLN A 76 -11.45 3.28 6.58
N ALA A 77 -11.55 1.95 6.47
CA ALA A 77 -10.88 1.18 5.44
C ALA A 77 -11.39 1.55 4.03
N LEU A 78 -12.71 1.64 3.85
CA LEU A 78 -13.32 2.01 2.57
C LEU A 78 -12.85 3.40 2.10
N LEU A 79 -12.89 4.41 2.98
CA LEU A 79 -12.46 5.76 2.63
C LEU A 79 -10.97 5.82 2.28
N ALA A 80 -10.12 5.11 3.03
CA ALA A 80 -8.69 5.02 2.71
C ALA A 80 -8.46 4.31 1.37
N PHE A 81 -9.18 3.22 1.10
CA PHE A 81 -9.12 2.50 -0.18
C PHE A 81 -9.54 3.38 -1.36
N VAL A 82 -10.68 4.08 -1.27
CA VAL A 82 -11.14 5.00 -2.33
C VAL A 82 -10.12 6.11 -2.56
N SER A 83 -9.52 6.65 -1.49
CA SER A 83 -8.47 7.66 -1.58
C SER A 83 -7.23 7.16 -2.33
N LEU A 84 -6.82 5.90 -2.11
CA LEU A 84 -5.73 5.24 -2.83
C LEU A 84 -6.10 4.92 -4.29
N TYR A 85 -7.28 4.36 -4.51
CA TYR A 85 -7.77 3.95 -5.84
C TYR A 85 -7.87 5.13 -6.81
N THR A 86 -8.14 6.32 -6.28
CA THR A 86 -8.22 7.58 -7.04
C THR A 86 -6.90 8.36 -7.09
N ILE A 87 -5.78 7.76 -6.69
CA ILE A 87 -4.46 8.32 -6.97
C ILE A 87 -4.19 8.17 -8.47
N PRO A 88 -3.84 9.25 -9.19
CA PRO A 88 -3.53 9.16 -10.61
C PRO A 88 -2.28 8.30 -10.83
N SER A 89 -2.24 7.60 -11.95
CA SER A 89 -1.05 6.89 -12.39
C SER A 89 -0.05 7.84 -13.06
N LYS A 90 1.21 7.40 -13.14
CA LYS A 90 2.28 8.07 -13.87
C LYS A 90 2.55 7.35 -15.19
N SER A 91 2.30 8.02 -16.30
CA SER A 91 2.65 7.52 -17.65
C SER A 91 4.09 7.86 -18.01
N HIS A 92 4.70 7.04 -18.84
CA HIS A 92 6.04 7.25 -19.38
C HIS A 92 6.21 6.47 -20.70
N ALA A 93 7.22 6.84 -21.48
CA ALA A 93 7.54 6.12 -22.71
C ALA A 93 8.31 4.83 -22.40
N VAL A 94 7.95 3.75 -23.09
CA VAL A 94 8.65 2.47 -22.99
C VAL A 94 9.77 2.44 -24.03
N PRO A 95 10.98 1.94 -23.71
CA PRO A 95 12.07 1.79 -24.67
C PRO A 95 11.65 0.95 -25.88
N VAL A 96 12.15 1.30 -27.07
CA VAL A 96 11.86 0.58 -28.33
C VAL A 96 12.34 -0.88 -28.28
N SER A 97 13.42 -1.14 -27.55
CA SER A 97 13.92 -2.48 -27.26
C SER A 97 13.70 -2.76 -25.78
N THR A 98 12.80 -3.68 -25.48
CA THR A 98 12.66 -4.20 -24.11
C THR A 98 13.90 -5.04 -23.78
N ARG A 99 14.66 -4.60 -22.78
CA ARG A 99 15.79 -5.34 -22.22
C ARG A 99 15.50 -5.61 -20.75
N LEU A 100 16.17 -6.57 -20.14
CA LEU A 100 16.08 -6.82 -18.69
C LEU A 100 17.22 -6.07 -18.00
N GLU A 101 17.23 -4.75 -18.12
CA GLU A 101 18.27 -3.95 -17.47
C GLU A 101 18.01 -3.87 -15.96
N PRO A 102 19.01 -4.15 -15.11
CA PRO A 102 18.84 -4.10 -13.67
C PRO A 102 18.60 -2.66 -13.19
N ALA A 103 17.64 -2.50 -12.28
CA ALA A 103 17.43 -1.27 -11.52
C ALA A 103 18.04 -1.44 -10.12
N TYR A 104 18.99 -0.57 -9.75
CA TYR A 104 19.73 -0.63 -8.47
C TYR A 104 19.12 0.26 -7.38
#